data_AF-A0A950YE02-F1
#
_entry.id   AF-A0A950YE02-F1
#
_cell.length_a   1.000
_cell.length_b   1.000
_cell.length_c   1.000
_cell.angle_alpha   90.00
_cell.angle_beta   90.00
_cell.angle_gamma   90.00
#
_symmetry.space_group_name_H-M   'P 1'
#
loop_
_entity.id
_entity.type
_entity.pdbx_description
1 polymer ?
#
loop_
_entity_poly.entity_id
_entity_poly.type
_entity_poly.pdbx_seq_one_letter_code
_entity_poly.pdbx_strand_id
1 'polypeptide(L)' 'MKKYVSFEVVFIRRAKDDGDLVTAGGVTSGLDLGLYLLEREPGTRIARAVEELFEFERRGTVWFNKGLAAAAL' A
#
# COMPACT_ATOMS: atom_id res chain seq x y z
N MET A 1 -14.18 -25.46 17.42
CA MET A 1 -13.96 -24.97 16.04
C MET A 1 -12.81 -23.97 16.08
N LYS A 2 -11.69 -24.23 15.37
CA LYS A 2 -10.57 -23.28 15.27
C LYS A 2 -10.85 -22.30 14.13
N LYS A 3 -10.94 -21.00 14.42
CA LYS A 3 -10.95 -19.96 13.39
C LYS A 3 -9.55 -19.87 12.81
N TYR A 4 -9.37 -20.24 11.54
CA TYR A 4 -8.14 -19.95 10.82
C TYR A 4 -8.22 -18.50 10.37
N VAL A 5 -7.23 -17.70 10.78
CA VAL A 5 -7.01 -16.38 10.17
C VAL A 5 -6.58 -16.65 8.73
N SER A 6 -7.33 -16.13 7.77
CA SER A 6 -6.98 -16.18 6.37
C SER A 6 -5.77 -15.28 6.13
N PHE A 7 -4.63 -15.89 5.79
CA PHE A 7 -3.41 -15.19 5.40
C PHE A 7 -3.30 -15.20 3.88
N GLU A 8 -3.24 -14.02 3.26
CA GLU A 8 -2.84 -13.90 1.86
C GLU A 8 -1.31 -13.70 1.82
N VAL A 9 -0.60 -14.67 1.24
CA VAL A 9 0.85 -14.51 1.05
C VAL A 9 1.09 -13.62 -0.16
N VAL A 10 1.66 -12.46 0.10
CA VAL A 10 1.98 -11.44 -0.90
C VAL A 10 3.49 -11.49 -1.20
N PHE A 11 3.89 -12.04 -2.36
CA PHE A 11 5.28 -11.99 -2.82
C PHE A 11 5.64 -10.58 -3.33
N ILE A 12 6.83 -10.08 -2.97
CA ILE A 12 7.46 -8.77 -3.31
C ILE A 12 6.47 -7.72 -3.86
N ARG A 13 5.76 -7.03 -2.95
CA ARG A 13 4.97 -5.82 -3.26
C ARG A 13 5.46 -4.66 -2.39
N ARG A 14 5.52 -3.44 -2.95
CA ARG A 14 5.84 -2.24 -2.17
C ARG A 14 4.72 -1.87 -1.21
N ALA A 15 3.46 -1.87 -1.67
CA ALA A 15 2.31 -1.65 -0.82
C ALA A 15 1.05 -2.37 -1.35
N LYS A 16 0.22 -2.87 -0.43
CA LYS A 16 -1.12 -3.42 -0.67
C LYS A 16 -2.12 -2.67 0.21
N ASP A 17 -3.21 -2.20 -0.38
CA ASP A 17 -4.31 -1.54 0.34
C ASP A 17 -5.61 -2.36 0.18
N ASP A 18 -6.10 -2.89 1.31
CA ASP A 18 -7.37 -3.63 1.44
C ASP A 18 -8.49 -2.76 2.06
N GLY A 19 -8.26 -1.45 2.23
CA GLY A 19 -9.18 -0.49 2.81
C GLY A 19 -8.86 -0.20 4.27
N ASP A 20 -9.20 -1.13 5.17
CA ASP A 20 -8.97 -1.01 6.62
C ASP A 20 -7.58 -1.48 7.05
N LEU A 21 -6.90 -2.25 6.21
CA LEU A 21 -5.53 -2.70 6.38
C LEU A 21 -4.67 -2.30 5.17
N VAL A 22 -3.53 -1.67 5.43
CA VAL A 22 -2.50 -1.39 4.43
C VAL A 22 -1.19 -2.01 4.88
N THR A 23 -0.52 -2.74 3.99
CA THR A 23 0.71 -3.47 4.29
C THR A 23 1.81 -3.14 3.28
N ALA A 24 3.07 -3.25 3.73
CA ALA A 24 4.26 -3.12 2.90
C ALA A 24 5.20 -4.30 3.13
N GLY A 25 6.02 -4.64 2.13
CA GLY A 25 6.88 -5.83 2.18
C GLY A 25 8.09 -5.70 3.11
N GLY A 26 8.98 -4.75 2.82
CA GLY A 26 10.23 -4.52 3.56
C GLY A 26 10.37 -3.12 4.14
N VAL A 27 11.50 -2.85 4.79
CA VAL A 27 11.77 -1.58 5.51
C VAL A 27 11.67 -0.37 4.58
N THR A 28 12.38 -0.38 3.44
CA THR A 28 12.38 0.75 2.50
C THR A 28 11.01 0.99 1.88
N SER A 29 10.23 -0.06 1.61
CA SER A 29 8.84 0.09 1.15
C SER A 29 7.90 0.65 2.20
N GLY A 30 8.31 0.67 3.48
CA GLY A 30 7.59 1.41 4.53
C GLY A 30 7.55 2.92 4.28
N LEU A 31 8.57 3.47 3.60
CA LEU A 31 8.60 4.89 3.24
C LEU A 31 7.60 5.20 2.11
N ASP A 32 7.57 4.35 1.08
CA ASP A 32 6.55 4.41 0.02
C ASP A 32 5.13 4.30 0.61
N LEU A 33 4.94 3.42 1.61
CA LEU A 33 3.69 3.28 2.35
C LEU A 33 3.33 4.53 3.17
N GLY A 34 4.28 5.12 3.88
CA GLY A 34 4.06 6.34 4.65
C GLY A 34 3.58 7.49 3.77
N LEU A 35 4.23 7.70 2.63
CA LEU A 35 3.81 8.71 1.65
C LEU A 35 2.44 8.41 1.06
N TYR A 36 2.15 7.13 0.78
CA TYR A 36 0.82 6.71 0.33
C TYR A 36 -0.29 7.03 1.35
N LEU A 37 -0.05 6.77 2.64
CA LEU A 37 -1.03 7.08 3.69
C LEU A 37 -1.25 8.59 3.85
N LEU A 38 -0.19 9.39 3.70
CA LEU A 38 -0.31 10.86 3.66
C LEU A 38 -1.10 11.33 2.44
N GLU A 39 -0.95 10.67 1.29
CA GLU A 39 -1.76 10.98 0.12
C GLU A 39 -3.23 10.58 0.33
N ARG A 40 -3.48 9.44 0.97
CA ARG A 40 -4.82 8.86 1.19
C ARG A 40 -5.65 9.61 2.22
N GLU A 41 -5.05 10.00 3.35
CA GLU A 41 -5.78 10.50 4.51
C GLU A 41 -5.80 12.05 4.55
N PRO A 42 -4.66 12.77 4.69
CA PRO A 42 -4.65 14.23 4.65
C PRO A 42 -4.57 14.84 3.24
N GLY A 43 -4.24 14.05 2.22
CA GLY A 43 -4.21 14.49 0.81
C GLY A 43 -2.82 14.85 0.27
N THR A 44 -2.77 15.00 -1.06
CA THR A 44 -1.53 15.11 -1.86
C THR A 44 -0.59 16.25 -1.43
N ARG A 45 -1.10 17.37 -0.91
CA ARG A 45 -0.26 18.50 -0.48
C ARG A 45 0.67 18.15 0.66
N ILE A 46 0.17 17.39 1.64
CA ILE A 46 0.98 16.96 2.79
C ILE A 46 1.97 15.89 2.34
N ALA A 47 1.52 14.91 1.54
CA ALA A 47 2.40 13.88 0.99
C ALA A 47 3.60 14.50 0.26
N ARG A 48 3.35 15.47 -0.62
CA ARG A 48 4.40 16.15 -1.38
C ARG A 48 5.37 16.96 -0.50
N ALA A 49 4.87 17.65 0.52
CA ALA A 49 5.74 18.37 1.45
C ALA A 49 6.70 17.42 2.21
N VAL A 50 6.23 16.20 2.52
CA VAL A 50 7.04 15.17 3.17
C VAL A 50 8.02 14.53 2.18
N GLU A 51 7.64 14.30 0.92
CA GLU A 51 8.59 13.88 -0.13
C GLU A 51 9.76 14.86 -0.27
N GLU A 52 9.45 16.16 -0.30
CA GLU A 52 10.46 17.23 -0.37
C GLU A 52 11.34 17.26 0.89
N LEU A 53 10.76 17.08 2.08
CA LEU A 53 11.50 17.04 3.35
C LEU A 53 12.50 15.86 3.44
N PHE A 54 12.09 14.69 2.96
CA PHE A 54 12.89 13.48 3.01
C PHE A 54 13.77 13.26 1.77
N GLU A 55 13.70 14.17 0.79
CA GLU A 55 14.32 14.02 -0.53
C GLU A 55 14.04 12.64 -1.15
N PHE A 56 12.82 12.14 -0.95
CA PHE A 56 12.42 10.81 -1.35
C PHE A 56 11.13 10.87 -2.16
N GLU A 57 11.23 10.44 -3.42
CA GLU A 57 10.10 10.32 -4.34
C GLU A 57 9.46 8.94 -4.19
N ARG A 58 8.13 8.89 -4.02
CA ARG A 58 7.41 7.62 -3.96
C ARG A 58 7.57 6.84 -5.26
N ARG A 59 7.91 5.56 -5.16
CA ARG A 59 8.11 4.68 -6.33
C ARG A 59 7.14 3.50 -6.35
N GLY A 60 6.63 3.18 -7.54
CA GLY A 60 5.84 1.98 -7.78
C GLY A 60 4.33 2.15 -7.54
N THR A 61 3.59 1.11 -7.94
CA THR A 61 2.13 1.10 -7.92
C THR A 61 1.63 0.44 -6.63
N VAL A 62 0.64 1.06 -5.98
CA VAL A 62 -0.09 0.45 -4.87
C VAL A 62 -1.08 -0.56 -5.45
N TRP A 63 -1.05 -1.79 -4.94
CA TRP A 63 -2.00 -2.80 -5.37
C TRP A 63 -3.27 -2.71 -4.53
N PHE A 64 -4.42 -2.75 -5.19
CA PHE A 64 -5.73 -2.74 -4.54
C PHE A 64 -6.43 -4.08 -4.77
N ASN A 65 -7.04 -4.62 -3.72
CA ASN A 65 -7.92 -5.79 -3.83
C ASN A 65 -9.34 -5.39 -4.27
N LYS A 66 -9.41 -4.51 -5.27
CA LYS A 66 -10.66 -3.99 -5.82
C LYS A 66 -10.61 -4.16 -7.32
N GLY A 67 -11.58 -4.85 -7.90
CA GLY A 67 -11.65 -5.09 -9.34
C GLY A 67 -12.55 -6.27 -9.68
N LEU A 68 -12.98 -6.33 -10.94
CA LEU A 68 -13.68 -7.50 -11.47
C LEU A 68 -12.69 -8.67 -11.51
N ALA A 69 -13.09 -9.83 -10.99
CA ALA A 69 -12.37 -11.06 -11.28
C ALA A 69 -12.49 -11.33 -12.79
N ALA A 70 -11.38 -11.64 -13.45
CA ALA A 70 -11.43 -12.12 -14.82
C ALA A 70 -12.29 -13.40 -14.83
N ALA A 71 -13.49 -13.31 -15.40
CA ALA A 71 -14.33 -14.47 -15.59
C ALA A 71 -13.58 -15.43 -16.50
N ALA A 72 -13.29 -16.64 -16.00
CA ALA A 72 -12.64 -17.66 -16.80
C ALA A 72 -13.52 -17.95 -18.03
N LEU A 73 -12.97 -17.72 -19.23
CA LEU A 73 -13.49 -18.20 -20.50
C LEU A 73 -13.16 -19.68 -20.68
#